data_AF-A0A2E0WP91-F1
#
_entry.id   AF-A0A2E0WP91-F1
#
_cell.length_a   1.000
_cell.length_b   1.000
_cell.length_c   1.000
_cell.angle_alpha   90.00
_cell.angle_beta   90.00
_cell.angle_gamma   90.00
#
_symmetry.space_group_name_H-M   'P 1'
#
loop_
_entity.id
_entity.type
_entity.pdbx_description
1 polymer ?
#
loop_
_entity_poly.entity_id
_entity_poly.type
_entity_poly.pdbx_seq_one_letter_code
_entity_poly.pdbx_strand_id
1 'polypeptide(L)'
;MELIPEDARHTPGYRVFAYWILAAGAALAFISGLVPQPVMGHELWVSVILAGLVPYIVYAMAFPHLRGSTLTIPGAVLVLIHAGLVANQRFLNFNGYDNGLIYTVPLVLGLIMAGLVVWALLIRDPMGRPWHPLHH
;
A
#
# COMPACT_ATOMS: atom_id res chain seq x y z
N MET A 1 -21.94 25.28 29.15
CA MET A 1 -20.60 25.27 28.54
C MET A 1 -20.27 23.81 28.28
N GLU A 2 -20.71 23.33 27.12
CA GLU A 2 -20.62 21.91 26.75
C GLU A 2 -19.19 21.63 26.33
N LEU A 3 -18.48 20.85 27.16
CA LEU A 3 -17.15 20.34 26.84
C LEU A 3 -17.31 19.36 25.68
N ILE A 4 -17.09 19.84 24.45
CA ILE A 4 -16.94 18.98 23.28
C ILE A 4 -15.83 17.98 23.63
N PRO A 5 -16.11 16.67 23.63
CA PRO A 5 -15.11 15.69 23.99
C PRO A 5 -13.99 15.73 22.93
N GLU A 6 -12.73 15.81 23.38
CA GLU A 6 -11.55 15.90 22.50
C GLU A 6 -11.38 14.68 21.58
N ASP A 7 -12.14 13.61 21.82
CA ASP A 7 -12.13 12.36 21.06
C ASP A 7 -12.76 12.49 19.66
N ALA A 8 -13.51 13.57 19.39
CA ALA A 8 -14.17 13.80 18.12
C ALA A 8 -13.24 14.33 17.01
N ARG A 9 -11.96 14.60 17.28
CA ARG A 9 -10.96 14.86 16.23
C ARG A 9 -10.48 13.55 15.61
N HIS A 10 -11.38 12.83 14.96
CA HIS A 10 -11.01 11.92 13.89
C HIS A 10 -10.32 12.74 12.79
N THR A 11 -9.01 12.92 12.88
CA THR A 11 -8.24 13.69 11.90
C THR A 11 -8.39 13.02 10.53
N PRO A 12 -9.15 13.62 9.58
CA PRO A 12 -9.38 13.03 8.26
C PRO A 12 -8.08 12.79 7.50
N GLY A 13 -7.02 13.53 7.87
CA GLY A 13 -5.70 13.52 7.24
C GLY A 13 -5.07 12.15 7.09
N TYR A 14 -5.13 11.27 8.11
CA TYR A 14 -4.48 9.95 8.01
C TYR A 14 -5.11 9.06 6.95
N ARG A 15 -6.44 9.10 6.80
CA ARG A 15 -7.15 8.33 5.77
C ARG A 15 -6.93 8.89 4.38
N VAL A 16 -6.98 10.22 4.25
CA VAL A 16 -6.66 10.90 2.98
C VAL A 16 -5.24 10.57 2.55
N PHE A 17 -4.29 10.61 3.47
CA PHE A 17 -2.89 10.25 3.20
C PHE A 17 -2.73 8.78 2.79
N ALA A 18 -3.47 7.86 3.41
CA ALA A 18 -3.46 6.45 3.01
C ALA A 18 -3.99 6.23 1.57
N TYR A 19 -4.97 7.01 1.12
CA TYR A 19 -5.41 6.97 -0.29
C TYR A 19 -4.35 7.52 -1.24
N TRP A 20 -3.63 8.57 -0.85
CA TRP A 20 -2.48 9.06 -1.63
C TRP A 20 -1.37 8.01 -1.75
N ILE A 21 -1.12 7.23 -0.69
CA ILE A 21 -0.19 6.10 -0.72
C ILE A 21 -0.62 5.06 -1.77
N LEU A 22 -1.91 4.70 -1.83
CA LEU A 22 -2.42 3.76 -2.83
C LEU A 22 -2.29 4.31 -4.26
N ALA A 23 -2.65 5.58 -4.46
CA ALA A 23 -2.52 6.24 -5.76
C ALA A 23 -1.06 6.31 -6.23
N ALA A 24 -0.14 6.67 -5.33
CA ALA A 24 1.29 6.68 -5.62
C ALA A 24 1.82 5.28 -5.94
N GLY A 25 1.38 4.26 -5.19
CA GLY A 25 1.72 2.87 -5.45
C GLY A 25 1.26 2.36 -6.81
N ALA A 26 0.01 2.67 -7.18
CA ALA A 26 -0.53 2.32 -8.49
C ALA A 26 0.23 3.03 -9.63
N ALA A 27 0.56 4.31 -9.46
CA ALA A 27 1.37 5.05 -10.42
C ALA A 27 2.78 4.46 -10.56
N LEU A 28 3.43 4.09 -9.46
CA LEU A 28 4.74 3.45 -9.47
C LEU A 28 4.72 2.08 -10.19
N ALA A 29 3.70 1.26 -9.92
CA ALA A 29 3.52 -0.02 -10.59
C ALA A 29 3.28 0.14 -12.10
N PHE A 30 2.57 1.19 -12.51
CA PHE A 30 2.39 1.50 -13.93
C PHE A 30 3.69 1.97 -14.58
N ILE A 31 4.41 2.89 -13.94
CA ILE A 31 5.70 3.42 -14.42
C ILE A 31 6.74 2.30 -14.58
N SER A 32 6.76 1.34 -13.65
CA SER A 32 7.69 0.20 -13.75
C SER A 32 7.37 -0.69 -14.95
N GLY A 33 6.09 -0.94 -15.24
CA GLY A 33 5.68 -1.77 -16.37
C GLY A 33 5.78 -1.13 -17.75
N LEU A 34 5.81 0.20 -17.86
CA LEU A 34 5.77 0.90 -19.15
C LEU A 34 7.17 1.09 -19.74
N VAL A 35 7.78 0.09 -20.38
CA VAL A 35 9.18 0.11 -20.92
C VAL A 35 9.27 0.83 -22.27
N PRO A 36 10.29 1.68 -22.55
CA PRO A 36 10.47 2.28 -23.86
C PRO A 36 11.08 1.24 -24.80
N GLN A 37 10.48 1.04 -25.97
CA GLN A 37 11.03 0.17 -26.99
C GLN A 37 11.41 0.95 -28.26
N PRO A 38 12.61 0.73 -28.83
CA PRO A 38 13.05 1.45 -30.03
C PRO A 38 12.15 1.27 -31.26
N VAL A 39 11.40 0.16 -31.33
CA VAL A 39 10.67 -0.24 -32.55
C VAL A 39 9.18 0.10 -32.49
N MET A 40 8.56 0.14 -31.30
CA MET A 40 7.11 0.35 -31.13
C MET A 40 6.74 1.47 -30.13
N GLY A 41 7.71 2.26 -29.68
CA GLY A 41 7.50 3.36 -28.72
C GLY A 41 7.50 2.86 -27.27
N HIS A 42 6.47 2.12 -26.85
CA HIS A 42 6.38 1.55 -25.50
C HIS A 42 5.86 0.12 -25.49
N GLU A 43 6.49 -0.72 -24.66
CA GLU A 43 6.03 -2.07 -24.33
C GLU A 43 5.49 -2.08 -22.90
N LEU A 44 4.33 -2.71 -22.71
CA LEU A 44 3.68 -2.82 -21.42
C LEU A 44 3.93 -4.19 -20.80
N TRP A 45 4.72 -4.23 -19.74
CA TRP A 45 5.06 -5.45 -19.01
C TRP A 45 4.02 -5.71 -17.92
N VAL A 46 2.91 -6.35 -18.32
CA VAL A 46 1.75 -6.59 -17.43
C VAL A 46 2.14 -7.34 -16.15
N SER A 47 3.04 -8.31 -16.23
CA SER A 47 3.53 -9.07 -15.06
C SER A 47 4.22 -8.16 -14.02
N VAL A 48 5.00 -7.16 -14.46
CA VAL A 48 5.65 -6.19 -13.58
C VAL A 48 4.62 -5.32 -12.89
N ILE A 49 3.59 -4.86 -13.62
CA ILE A 49 2.50 -4.05 -13.07
C ILE A 49 1.76 -4.84 -11.99
N LEU A 50 1.38 -6.09 -12.30
CA LEU A 50 0.66 -6.95 -11.36
C LEU A 50 1.50 -7.20 -10.10
N ALA A 51 2.77 -7.58 -10.24
CA ALA A 51 3.66 -7.76 -9.10
C ALA A 51 3.79 -6.48 -8.27
N GLY A 52 3.95 -5.32 -8.92
CA GLY A 52 4.03 -4.01 -8.27
C GLY A 52 2.75 -3.61 -7.53
N LEU A 53 1.56 -4.04 -8.00
CA LEU A 53 0.27 -3.72 -7.39
C LEU A 53 -0.07 -4.58 -6.17
N VAL A 54 0.40 -5.83 -6.12
CA VAL A 54 0.13 -6.78 -5.02
C VAL A 54 0.28 -6.15 -3.63
N PRO A 55 1.41 -5.54 -3.26
CA PRO A 55 1.57 -5.02 -1.90
C PRO A 55 0.56 -3.92 -1.55
N TYR A 56 0.11 -3.12 -2.52
CA TYR A 56 -0.88 -2.07 -2.28
C TYR A 56 -2.29 -2.62 -2.15
N ILE A 57 -2.63 -3.66 -2.92
CA ILE A 57 -3.91 -4.37 -2.77
C ILE A 57 -3.99 -4.99 -1.36
N VAL A 58 -2.91 -5.66 -0.93
CA VAL A 58 -2.85 -6.26 0.41
C VAL A 58 -2.90 -5.18 1.50
N TYR A 59 -2.15 -4.09 1.35
CA TYR A 59 -2.18 -2.96 2.28
C TYR A 59 -3.58 -2.32 2.38
N ALA A 60 -4.31 -2.22 1.26
CA ALA A 60 -5.68 -1.69 1.25
C ALA A 60 -6.65 -2.54 2.12
N MET A 61 -6.44 -3.86 2.20
CA MET A 61 -7.24 -4.74 3.07
C MET A 61 -7.09 -4.41 4.57
N ALA A 62 -5.99 -3.76 4.96
CA ALA A 62 -5.74 -3.35 6.35
C ALA A 62 -6.51 -2.08 6.76
N PHE A 63 -7.08 -1.32 5.81
CA PHE A 63 -7.70 0.00 6.04
C PHE A 63 -8.85 -0.01 7.06
N PRO A 64 -9.74 -1.03 7.10
CA PRO A 64 -10.80 -1.08 8.09
C PRO A 64 -10.26 -1.27 9.53
N HIS A 65 -9.09 -1.91 9.66
CA HIS A 65 -8.55 -2.40 10.93
C HIS A 65 -7.49 -1.46 11.53
N LEU A 66 -6.81 -0.67 10.70
CA LEU A 66 -5.73 0.23 11.11
C LEU A 66 -6.19 1.69 11.25
N ARG A 67 -5.59 2.43 12.20
CA ARG A 67 -5.89 3.85 12.48
C ARG A 67 -4.60 4.64 12.71
N GLY A 68 -4.63 5.93 12.37
CA GLY A 68 -3.52 6.85 12.65
C GLY A 68 -2.19 6.40 12.06
N SER A 69 -1.13 6.49 12.86
CA SER A 69 0.24 6.14 12.48
C SER A 69 0.42 4.68 12.05
N THR A 70 -0.34 3.76 12.66
CA THR A 70 -0.28 2.32 12.31
C THR A 70 -0.76 2.03 10.90
N LEU A 71 -1.60 2.91 10.33
CA LEU A 71 -1.97 2.86 8.92
C LEU A 71 -0.89 3.52 8.05
N THR A 72 -0.52 4.76 8.35
CA THR A 72 0.26 5.58 7.42
C THR A 72 1.74 5.24 7.36
N ILE A 73 2.37 4.81 8.46
CA ILE A 73 3.81 4.51 8.48
C ILE A 73 4.14 3.30 7.58
N PRO A 74 3.48 2.14 7.71
CA PRO A 74 3.76 1.00 6.84
C PRO A 74 3.53 1.32 5.36
N GLY A 75 2.45 2.06 5.04
CA GLY A 75 2.16 2.48 3.68
C GLY A 75 3.20 3.44 3.10
N ALA A 76 3.69 4.40 3.89
CA ALA A 76 4.76 5.30 3.46
C ALA A 76 6.07 4.55 3.22
N VAL A 77 6.46 3.64 4.12
CA VAL A 77 7.65 2.79 3.96
C VAL A 77 7.53 1.94 2.70
N LEU A 78 6.36 1.34 2.46
CA LEU A 78 6.08 0.55 1.26
C LEU A 78 6.31 1.37 -0.02
N VAL A 79 5.76 2.58 -0.10
CA VAL A 79 5.95 3.48 -1.25
C VAL A 79 7.42 3.86 -1.43
N LEU A 80 8.13 4.20 -0.36
CA LEU A 80 9.54 4.61 -0.43
C LEU A 80 10.43 3.48 -0.96
N ILE A 81 10.24 2.25 -0.46
CA ILE A 81 11.01 1.09 -0.93
C ILE A 81 10.70 0.80 -2.40
N HIS A 82 9.42 0.80 -2.79
CA HIS A 82 9.05 0.55 -4.17
C HIS A 82 9.54 1.66 -5.11
N ALA A 83 9.45 2.93 -4.71
CA ALA A 83 9.98 4.05 -5.47
C ALA A 83 11.49 3.95 -5.67
N GLY A 84 12.24 3.58 -4.62
CA GLY A 84 13.69 3.35 -4.72
C GLY A 84 14.03 2.18 -5.65
N LEU A 85 13.25 1.10 -5.59
CA LEU A 85 13.39 -0.04 -6.49
C LEU A 85 13.16 0.37 -7.95
N VAL A 86 12.06 1.09 -8.23
CA VAL A 86 11.78 1.60 -9.57
C VAL A 86 12.88 2.56 -9.99
N ALA A 87 13.27 3.54 -9.19
CA ALA A 87 14.38 4.46 -9.48
C ALA A 87 15.64 3.71 -9.93
N ASN A 88 16.05 2.71 -9.16
CA ASN A 88 17.25 1.94 -9.41
C ASN A 88 17.12 1.06 -10.67
N GLN A 89 16.11 0.19 -10.73
CA GLN A 89 15.96 -0.82 -11.79
C GLN A 89 15.48 -0.21 -13.11
N ARG A 90 14.79 0.94 -13.07
CA ARG A 90 14.16 1.54 -14.24
C ARG A 90 14.97 2.66 -14.86
N PHE A 91 15.57 3.50 -14.04
CA PHE A 91 16.19 4.74 -14.52
C PHE A 91 17.71 4.73 -14.39
N LEU A 92 18.26 4.05 -13.38
CA LEU A 92 19.71 4.03 -13.14
C LEU A 92 20.40 2.81 -13.77
N ASN A 93 19.80 1.63 -13.64
CA ASN A 93 20.43 0.35 -13.98
C ASN A 93 19.49 -0.56 -14.77
N PHE A 94 18.83 -0.02 -15.80
CA PHE A 94 17.89 -0.80 -16.60
C PHE A 94 18.60 -1.83 -17.48
N ASN A 95 18.44 -3.11 -17.13
CA ASN A 95 18.98 -4.25 -17.86
C ASN A 95 17.88 -5.24 -18.32
N GLY A 96 16.66 -4.74 -18.56
CA GLY A 96 15.51 -5.59 -18.87
C GLY A 96 14.99 -6.41 -17.68
N TYR A 97 15.31 -5.99 -16.45
CA TYR A 97 14.91 -6.66 -15.20
C TYR A 97 15.45 -8.09 -15.04
N ASP A 98 16.63 -8.36 -15.60
CA ASP A 98 17.26 -9.69 -15.63
C ASP A 98 17.51 -10.29 -14.24
N ASN A 99 17.78 -9.45 -13.24
CA ASN A 99 17.96 -9.89 -11.84
C ASN A 99 16.64 -10.28 -11.13
N GLY A 100 15.49 -10.08 -11.77
CA GLY A 100 14.17 -10.42 -11.24
C GLY A 100 13.70 -9.59 -10.04
N LEU A 101 14.48 -8.61 -9.56
CA LEU A 101 14.18 -7.86 -8.34
C LEU A 101 12.90 -7.03 -8.45
N ILE A 102 12.59 -6.53 -9.65
CA ILE A 102 11.35 -5.79 -9.91
C ILE A 102 10.10 -6.66 -9.67
N TYR A 103 10.23 -7.99 -9.71
CA TYR A 103 9.16 -8.93 -9.42
C TYR A 103 9.20 -9.39 -7.97
N THR A 104 10.37 -9.82 -7.48
CA THR A 104 10.49 -10.48 -6.17
C THR A 104 10.32 -9.50 -5.00
N VAL A 105 10.87 -8.28 -5.09
CA VAL A 105 10.79 -7.31 -4.00
C VAL A 105 9.35 -6.87 -3.72
N PRO A 106 8.51 -6.49 -4.72
CA PRO A 106 7.11 -6.17 -4.46
C PRO A 106 6.32 -7.34 -3.86
N LEU A 107 6.61 -8.58 -4.26
CA LEU A 107 5.95 -9.76 -3.70
C LEU A 107 6.33 -9.98 -2.23
N VAL A 108 7.61 -9.83 -1.88
CA VAL A 108 8.07 -9.87 -0.48
C VAL A 108 7.42 -8.77 0.34
N LEU A 109 7.33 -7.55 -0.21
CA LEU A 109 6.60 -6.45 0.44
C LEU A 109 5.11 -6.80 0.62
N GLY A 110 4.50 -7.50 -0.34
CA GLY A 110 3.14 -8.00 -0.22
C GLY A 110 2.97 -8.99 0.92
N LEU A 111 3.93 -9.90 1.11
CA LEU A 111 3.94 -10.82 2.26
C LEU A 111 4.09 -10.08 3.59
N ILE A 112 4.93 -9.05 3.65
CA ILE A 112 5.08 -8.21 4.85
C ILE A 112 3.77 -7.47 5.15
N MET A 113 3.12 -6.91 4.13
CA MET A 113 1.80 -6.27 4.29
C MET A 113 0.73 -7.29 4.70
N ALA A 114 0.79 -8.53 4.22
CA ALA A 114 -0.12 -9.59 4.66
C ALA A 114 0.07 -9.90 6.14
N GLY A 115 1.32 -9.94 6.61
CA GLY A 115 1.64 -10.03 8.04
C GLY A 115 1.04 -8.89 8.85
N LEU A 116 1.09 -7.65 8.33
CA LEU A 116 0.43 -6.50 8.96
C LEU A 116 -1.10 -6.65 9.00
N VAL A 117 -1.73 -7.16 7.94
CA VAL A 117 -3.17 -7.46 7.91
C VAL A 117 -3.52 -8.48 8.98
N VAL A 118 -2.78 -9.60 9.06
CA VAL A 118 -2.99 -10.64 10.07
C VAL A 118 -2.80 -10.08 11.48
N TRP A 119 -1.73 -9.31 11.72
CA TRP A 119 -1.50 -8.64 12.98
C TRP A 119 -2.65 -7.70 13.35
N ALA A 120 -3.15 -6.92 12.39
CA ALA A 120 -4.29 -6.03 12.59
C ALA A 120 -5.55 -6.81 12.97
N LEU A 121 -5.83 -7.94 12.30
CA LEU A 121 -6.97 -8.80 12.59
C LEU A 121 -6.89 -9.48 13.97
N LEU A 122 -5.69 -9.84 14.43
CA LEU A 122 -5.50 -10.55 15.70
C LEU A 122 -5.53 -9.62 16.92
N ILE A 123 -5.09 -8.38 16.78
CA ILE A 123 -4.91 -7.45 17.91
C ILE A 123 -5.99 -6.35 17.96
N ARG A 124 -6.65 -6.06 16.83
CA ARG A 124 -7.77 -5.12 16.78
C ARG A 124 -9.03 -5.94 16.58
N ASP A 125 -9.92 -5.95 17.57
CA ASP A 125 -11.23 -6.60 17.47
C ASP A 125 -11.89 -6.29 16.11
N PRO A 126 -12.23 -7.30 15.28
CA PRO A 126 -12.77 -7.08 13.93
C PRO A 126 -14.12 -6.35 13.90
N MET A 127 -14.77 -6.21 15.05
CA MET A 127 -16.00 -5.46 15.21
C MET A 127 -15.96 -4.84 16.61
N GLY A 128 -16.10 -3.52 16.70
CA GLY A 128 -16.56 -2.93 17.95
C GLY A 128 -17.83 -3.67 18.37
N ARG A 129 -17.76 -4.34 19.54
CA ARG A 129 -18.83 -5.06 20.26
C ARG A 129 -20.12 -5.32 19.45
N PRO A 130 -20.50 -6.58 19.20
CA PRO A 130 -21.84 -6.86 18.68
C PRO A 130 -22.86 -6.32 19.70
N TRP A 131 -23.75 -5.45 19.21
CA TRP A 131 -25.09 -5.18 19.74
C TRP A 131 -25.26 -5.40 21.24
N HIS A 132 -25.26 -4.33 22.03
CA HIS A 132 -26.09 -4.34 23.24
C HIS A 132 -27.55 -4.47 22.77
N PRO A 133 -28.27 -5.55 23.08
CA PRO A 133 -29.71 -5.44 23.13
C PRO A 133 -29.99 -4.55 24.35
N LEU A 134 -30.42 -3.31 24.11
CA LEU A 134 -31.15 -2.57 25.12
C LEU A 134 -32.45 -3.34 25.32
N HIS A 135 -32.41 -4.31 26.23
CA HIS A 135 -33.63 -4.84 26.81
C HIS A 135 -34.33 -3.67 27.51
N HIS A 136 -35.54 -3.43 27.02
CA HIS A 136 -36.54 -2.49 27.50
C HIS A 136 -36.80 -2.61 29.00
#